data_AF-A0AAW6UUR5-F1
#
_entry.id   AF-A0AAW6UUR5-F1
#
_cell.length_a   1.000
_cell.length_b   1.000
_cell.length_c   1.000
_cell.angle_alpha   90.00
_cell.angle_beta   90.00
_cell.angle_gamma   90.00
#
_symmetry.space_group_name_H-M   'P 1'
#
loop_
_entity.id
_entity.type
_entity.pdbx_description
1 polymer ?
#
loop_
_entity_poly.entity_id
_entity_poly.type
_entity_poly.pdbx_seq_one_letter_code
_entity_poly.pdbx_strand_id
1 'polypeptide(L)'
;MKNTFNFNMLQQVYNFMAEKPNFKTKAELDLLLEFFSEIQQDQKTGVRLDSPSKIIGKFGSRQIININLAPPIRHKNEFLTWVYKQLHR
;
A
#
# COMPACT_ATOMS: atom_id res chain seq x y z
N MET A 1 -8.50 -10.80 15.96
CA MET A 1 -8.29 -9.34 15.90
C MET A 1 -8.93 -8.84 14.61
N LYS A 2 -9.94 -7.96 14.70
CA LYS A 2 -10.68 -7.43 13.54
C LYS A 2 -9.80 -6.45 12.77
N ASN A 3 -9.92 -6.46 11.45
CA ASN A 3 -9.16 -5.64 10.51
C ASN A 3 -9.16 -4.16 10.92
N THR A 4 -7.97 -3.59 11.17
CA THR A 4 -7.83 -2.24 11.74
C THR A 4 -7.74 -1.12 10.70
N PHE A 5 -7.65 -1.44 9.41
CA PHE A 5 -7.53 -0.43 8.35
C PHE A 5 -8.91 0.04 7.89
N ASN A 6 -9.38 1.17 8.42
CA ASN A 6 -10.52 1.87 7.82
C ASN A 6 -10.07 2.60 6.53
N PHE A 7 -10.93 2.65 5.52
CA PHE A 7 -10.70 3.37 4.26
C PHE A 7 -10.22 4.83 4.46
N ASN A 8 -10.71 5.52 5.49
CA ASN A 8 -10.28 6.87 5.84
C ASN A 8 -8.78 6.96 6.16
N MET A 9 -8.22 5.95 6.84
CA MET A 9 -6.78 5.90 7.13
C MET A 9 -5.96 5.74 5.84
N LEU A 10 -6.39 4.85 4.94
CA LEU A 10 -5.73 4.66 3.65
C LEU A 10 -5.74 5.95 2.82
N GLN A 11 -6.86 6.70 2.87
CA GLN A 11 -6.98 7.99 2.22
C GLN A 11 -6.02 9.05 2.81
N GLN A 12 -5.84 9.09 4.12
CA GLN A 12 -4.90 10.00 4.77
C GLN A 12 -3.45 9.72 4.36
N VAL A 13 -3.04 8.45 4.37
CA VAL A 13 -1.70 8.02 3.93
C VAL A 13 -1.46 8.41 2.47
N TYR A 14 -2.45 8.16 1.61
CA TYR A 14 -2.36 8.55 0.21
C TYR A 14 -2.20 10.06 0.05
N ASN A 15 -3.00 10.85 0.77
CA ASN A 15 -2.93 12.31 0.70
C ASN A 15 -1.55 12.82 1.13
N PHE A 16 -0.99 12.27 2.22
CA PHE A 16 0.36 12.58 2.67
C PHE A 16 1.42 12.26 1.61
N MET A 17 1.30 11.12 0.93
CA MET A 17 2.20 10.80 -0.18
C MET A 17 2.03 11.73 -1.38
N ALA A 18 0.79 12.12 -1.71
CA ALA A 18 0.47 13.00 -2.83
C ALA A 18 0.99 14.43 -2.65
N GLU A 19 1.26 14.85 -1.41
CA GLU A 19 1.90 16.12 -1.09
C GLU A 19 3.42 16.12 -1.36
N LYS A 20 4.04 14.94 -1.54
CA LYS A 20 5.49 14.86 -1.79
C LYS A 20 5.83 15.41 -3.18
N PRO A 21 6.89 16.23 -3.32
CA PRO A 21 7.22 16.92 -4.58
C PRO A 21 7.41 15.99 -5.79
N ASN A 22 7.87 14.76 -5.54
CA ASN A 22 8.16 13.76 -6.57
C ASN A 22 6.99 12.80 -6.85
N PHE A 23 5.82 12.95 -6.21
CA PHE A 23 4.70 12.01 -6.38
C PHE A 23 4.31 11.80 -7.86
N LYS A 24 4.32 12.88 -8.65
CA LYS A 24 3.97 12.83 -10.08
C LYS A 24 5.03 12.16 -10.95
N THR A 25 6.30 12.17 -10.53
CA THR A 25 7.45 11.74 -11.35
C THR A 25 8.08 10.42 -10.89
N LYS A 26 7.84 10.01 -9.64
CA LYS A 26 8.38 8.78 -9.06
C LYS A 26 7.82 7.53 -9.77
N ALA A 27 8.60 6.47 -9.86
CA ALA A 27 8.14 5.23 -10.48
C ALA A 27 6.97 4.60 -9.71
N GLU A 28 6.10 3.90 -10.43
CA GLU A 28 4.88 3.30 -9.87
C GLU A 28 5.18 2.31 -8.74
N LEU A 29 6.20 1.47 -8.95
CA LEU A 29 6.64 0.48 -7.96
C LEU A 29 7.15 1.16 -6.69
N ASP A 30 7.89 2.26 -6.81
CA ASP A 30 8.43 2.97 -5.64
C ASP A 30 7.31 3.63 -4.82
N LEU A 31 6.27 4.14 -5.48
CA LEU A 31 5.10 4.70 -4.83
C LEU A 31 4.26 3.59 -4.17
N LEU A 32 4.12 2.43 -4.81
CA LEU A 32 3.46 1.27 -4.21
C LEU A 32 4.18 0.82 -2.93
N LEU A 33 5.49 0.61 -3.01
CA LEU A 33 6.31 0.19 -1.88
C LEU A 33 6.27 1.20 -0.73
N GLU A 34 6.33 2.48 -1.05
CA GLU A 34 6.19 3.55 -0.07
C GLU A 34 4.83 3.53 0.61
N PHE A 35 3.73 3.44 -0.15
CA PHE A 35 2.39 3.38 0.41
C PHE A 35 2.22 2.21 1.37
N PHE A 36 2.65 1.01 0.97
CA PHE A 36 2.58 -0.16 1.83
C PHE A 36 3.52 -0.06 3.04
N SER A 37 4.64 0.65 2.91
CA SER A 37 5.56 0.89 4.04
C SER A 37 4.95 1.82 5.08
N GLU A 38 4.20 2.85 4.67
CA GLU A 38 3.51 3.77 5.57
C GLU A 38 2.40 3.09 6.40
N ILE A 39 1.74 2.07 5.84
CA ILE A 39 0.66 1.33 6.55
C ILE A 39 1.12 0.06 7.25
N GLN A 40 2.40 -0.31 7.11
CA GLN A 40 2.98 -1.51 7.73
C GLN A 40 3.10 -1.33 9.25
N GLN A 41 2.63 -2.32 10.02
CA GLN A 41 2.63 -2.28 11.49
C GLN A 41 3.93 -2.80 12.11
N ASP A 42 4.72 -3.58 11.36
CA ASP A 42 6.01 -4.09 11.83
C ASP A 42 7.19 -3.32 11.21
N GLN A 43 7.67 -2.34 11.96
CA GLN A 43 8.81 -1.50 11.59
C GLN A 43 10.15 -2.28 11.57
N LYS A 44 10.25 -3.43 12.26
CA LYS A 44 11.50 -4.22 12.26
C LYS A 44 11.66 -5.03 10.98
N THR A 45 10.56 -5.59 10.47
CA THR A 45 10.61 -6.39 9.24
C THR A 45 10.36 -5.55 7.99
N GLY A 46 9.57 -4.49 8.09
CA GLY A 46 9.23 -3.61 6.97
C GLY A 46 8.40 -4.32 5.90
N VAL A 47 8.13 -3.64 4.79
CA VAL A 47 7.62 -4.28 3.58
C VAL A 47 8.78 -4.84 2.79
N ARG A 48 8.64 -6.07 2.29
CA ARG A 48 9.68 -6.72 1.46
C ARG A 48 9.07 -7.26 0.18
N LEU A 49 9.87 -7.26 -0.88
CA LEU A 49 9.54 -7.97 -2.12
C LEU A 49 9.83 -9.46 -1.92
N ASP A 50 8.84 -10.30 -2.17
CA ASP A 50 8.99 -11.76 -2.27
C ASP A 50 9.31 -12.19 -3.69
N SER A 51 8.77 -11.45 -4.66
CA SER A 51 9.09 -11.53 -6.08
C SER A 51 8.85 -10.15 -6.69
N PRO A 52 9.24 -9.91 -7.95
CA PRO A 52 8.93 -8.64 -8.63
C PRO A 52 7.43 -8.29 -8.64
N SER A 53 6.56 -9.28 -8.44
CA SER A 53 5.10 -9.16 -8.47
C SER A 53 4.42 -9.20 -7.09
N LYS A 54 5.16 -9.44 -6.00
CA LYS A 54 4.56 -9.68 -4.68
C LYS A 54 5.30 -8.97 -3.57
N ILE A 55 4.53 -8.36 -2.69
CA ILE A 55 5.02 -7.79 -1.44
C ILE A 55 4.54 -8.62 -0.25
N ILE A 56 5.36 -8.63 0.81
CA ILE A 56 5.03 -9.23 2.11
C ILE A 56 5.06 -8.11 3.15
N GLY A 57 4.00 -8.04 3.96
CA GLY A 57 3.91 -7.11 5.08
C GLY A 57 2.96 -7.62 6.18
N LYS A 58 2.92 -6.90 7.30
CA LYS A 58 2.05 -7.15 8.45
C LYS A 58 1.00 -6.04 8.54
N PHE A 59 -0.13 -6.28 7.90
CA PHE A 59 -1.27 -5.39 7.89
C PHE A 59 -2.35 -5.99 8.80
N GLY A 60 -2.10 -5.97 10.11
CA GLY A 60 -2.87 -6.72 11.11
C GLY A 60 -2.40 -8.18 11.19
N SER A 61 -2.65 -8.95 10.13
CA SER A 61 -2.04 -10.26 9.89
C SER A 61 -0.88 -10.14 8.89
N ARG A 62 -0.01 -11.16 8.84
CA ARG A 62 0.98 -11.26 7.77
C ARG A 62 0.24 -11.56 6.47
N GLN A 63 0.40 -10.71 5.46
CA GLN A 63 -0.24 -10.86 4.16
C GLN A 63 0.79 -10.82 3.02
N ILE A 64 0.45 -11.50 1.92
CA ILE A 64 1.18 -11.47 0.66
C ILE A 64 0.26 -10.81 -0.37
N ILE A 65 0.68 -9.69 -0.94
CA ILE A 65 -0.13 -8.90 -1.88
C ILE A 65 0.52 -8.96 -3.27
N ASN A 66 -0.25 -9.35 -4.28
CA ASN A 66 0.19 -9.36 -5.68
C ASN A 66 0.02 -7.96 -6.28
N ILE A 67 1.13 -7.25 -6.49
CA ILE A 67 1.17 -5.87 -6.98
C ILE A 67 1.10 -5.77 -8.52
N ASN A 68 1.25 -6.85 -9.28
CA ASN A 68 1.05 -6.83 -10.74
C ASN A 68 -0.40 -6.52 -11.13
N LEU A 69 -1.35 -6.76 -10.22
CA LEU A 69 -2.77 -6.48 -10.41
C LEU A 69 -3.19 -5.16 -9.76
N ALA A 70 -2.25 -4.34 -9.31
CA ALA A 70 -2.56 -3.04 -8.75
C ALA A 70 -3.00 -2.08 -9.88
N PRO A 71 -4.11 -1.35 -9.72
CA PRO A 71 -4.41 -0.23 -10.61
C PRO A 71 -3.34 0.86 -10.43
N PRO A 72 -3.22 1.80 -11.38
CA PRO A 72 -2.29 2.91 -11.25
C PRO A 72 -2.50 3.65 -9.93
N ILE A 73 -1.44 3.85 -9.15
CA ILE A 73 -1.51 4.51 -7.85
C ILE A 73 -2.08 5.93 -7.98
N ARG A 74 -1.79 6.61 -9.09
CA ARG A 74 -2.31 7.96 -9.37
C ARG A 74 -3.81 7.98 -9.64
N HIS A 75 -4.44 6.83 -9.92
CA HIS A 75 -5.90 6.70 -9.96
C HIS A 75 -6.43 6.46 -8.54
N LYS A 76 -6.34 7.49 -7.69
CA LYS A 76 -6.58 7.44 -6.23
C LYS A 76 -7.73 6.52 -5.81
N ASN A 77 -8.92 6.71 -6.39
CA ASN A 77 -10.12 5.98 -5.95
C ASN A 77 -10.05 4.49 -6.31
N GLU A 78 -9.58 4.15 -7.51
CA GLU A 78 -9.37 2.77 -7.95
C GLU A 78 -8.31 2.09 -7.09
N PHE A 79 -7.19 2.78 -6.87
CA PHE A 79 -6.09 2.30 -6.04
C PHE A 79 -6.51 2.05 -4.59
N LEU A 80 -7.12 3.03 -3.92
CA LEU A 80 -7.55 2.88 -2.53
C LEU A 80 -8.63 1.80 -2.37
N THR A 81 -9.56 1.69 -3.33
CA THR A 81 -10.55 0.61 -3.34
C THR A 81 -9.88 -0.75 -3.48
N TRP A 82 -8.88 -0.87 -4.35
CA TRP A 82 -8.12 -2.09 -4.54
C TRP A 82 -7.33 -2.46 -3.28
N VAL A 83 -6.60 -1.52 -2.67
CA VAL A 83 -5.86 -1.73 -1.41
C VAL A 83 -6.81 -2.21 -0.32
N TYR A 84 -7.93 -1.51 -0.12
CA TYR A 84 -8.91 -1.87 0.90
C TYR A 84 -9.39 -3.32 0.73
N LYS A 85 -9.66 -3.74 -0.51
CA LYS A 85 -10.01 -5.13 -0.83
C LYS A 85 -8.87 -6.11 -0.54
N GLN A 86 -7.60 -5.76 -0.79
CA GLN A 86 -6.48 -6.66 -0.47
C GLN A 86 -6.36 -6.91 1.03
N LEU A 87 -6.51 -5.84 1.83
CA LEU A 87 -6.32 -5.92 3.28
C LEU A 87 -7.46 -6.67 3.99
N HIS A 88 -8.66 -6.73 3.38
CA HIS A 88 -9.88 -7.34 3.93
C HIS A 88 -10.26 -8.68 3.28
N ARG A 89 -9.27 -9.39 2.72
CA ARG A 89 -9.47 -10.77 2.27
C ARG A 89 -9.55 -11.75 3.44
#